data_AF-A0A4R0RFC4-F1
#
_entry.id   AF-A0A4R0RFC4-F1
#
_cell.length_a   1.000
_cell.length_b   1.000
_cell.length_c   1.000
_cell.angle_alpha   90.00
_cell.angle_beta   90.00
_cell.angle_gamma   90.00
#
_symmetry.space_group_name_H-M   'P 1'
#
loop_
_entity.id
_entity.type
_entity.pdbx_description
1 polymer ?
#
loop_
_entity_poly.entity_id
_entity_poly.type
_entity_poly.pdbx_seq_one_letter_code
_entity_poly.pdbx_strand_id
1 'polypeptide(L)'
;MRRAQTFKHYARPSMSSAADDLGVLREAGEETIEDVLRQQLLEKSKENEKLRSQIQSLQVQLQQRPPLEAVQELNKERTNLEILLDGTQRENAKTMAERDQAKARAKELETHLEKLAGPNWQENLGISAPPPLNALPGMASTFMRPRADSTPPVHSSSPTTNTGQASAANSEAAQARIEQIRMLIMGMEQRLQIREEKLAKNIEKAEVESARFEELRKQVLSATSLYNPDFTERATPHHMVRSQLQGGVDVIHGDIEKVERPDDYS
;
A
#
# COMPACT_ATOMS: atom_id res chain seq x y z
N MET A 1 -11.88 -18.28 -7.86
CA MET A 1 -12.95 -19.24 -8.20
C MET A 1 -13.94 -18.59 -9.16
N ARG A 2 -14.00 -19.01 -10.43
CA ARG A 2 -15.01 -18.52 -11.39
C ARG A 2 -16.15 -19.52 -11.47
N ARG A 3 -17.35 -19.06 -11.14
CA ARG A 3 -18.61 -19.82 -11.11
C ARG A 3 -19.12 -19.95 -12.55
N ALA A 4 -19.17 -21.16 -13.09
CA ALA A 4 -19.75 -21.43 -14.41
C ALA A 4 -21.27 -21.19 -14.35
N GLN A 5 -21.79 -20.37 -15.26
CA GLN A 5 -23.23 -20.19 -15.43
C GLN A 5 -23.78 -21.20 -16.43
N THR A 6 -24.90 -21.81 -16.05
CA THR A 6 -25.68 -22.78 -16.79
C THR A 6 -26.40 -22.11 -17.97
N PHE A 7 -26.19 -22.62 -19.17
CA PHE A 7 -26.93 -22.22 -20.36
C PHE A 7 -28.38 -22.72 -20.25
N LYS A 8 -29.35 -21.80 -20.31
CA LYS A 8 -30.77 -22.12 -20.48
C LYS A 8 -31.00 -22.62 -21.90
N HIS A 9 -31.41 -23.89 -22.03
CA HIS A 9 -31.89 -24.45 -23.28
C HIS A 9 -33.20 -23.76 -23.69
N TYR A 10 -33.17 -23.01 -24.78
CA TYR A 10 -34.39 -22.54 -25.44
C TYR A 10 -35.06 -23.72 -26.13
N ALA A 11 -36.30 -24.00 -25.74
CA ALA A 11 -37.16 -24.99 -26.38
C ALA A 11 -37.35 -24.58 -27.86
N ARG A 12 -37.00 -25.51 -28.75
CA ARG A 12 -37.18 -25.39 -30.20
C ARG A 12 -38.68 -25.40 -30.50
N PRO A 13 -39.29 -24.35 -31.08
CA PRO A 13 -40.69 -24.39 -31.49
C PRO A 13 -40.80 -25.32 -32.70
N SER A 14 -41.42 -26.48 -32.51
CA SER A 14 -41.78 -27.40 -33.57
C SER A 14 -42.96 -26.81 -34.33
N MET A 15 -42.70 -26.24 -35.52
CA MET A 15 -43.75 -25.88 -36.47
C MET A 15 -44.22 -27.15 -37.19
N SER A 16 -45.22 -27.84 -36.62
CA SER A 16 -45.95 -28.87 -37.37
C SER A 16 -46.94 -28.18 -38.31
N SER A 17 -46.48 -27.87 -39.52
CA SER A 17 -47.35 -27.48 -40.62
C SER A 17 -48.03 -28.74 -41.15
N ALA A 18 -49.10 -29.17 -40.47
CA ALA A 18 -49.97 -30.21 -40.96
C ALA A 18 -50.88 -29.61 -42.05
N ALA A 19 -50.76 -30.19 -43.24
CA ALA A 19 -51.54 -29.88 -44.43
C ALA A 19 -53.05 -29.93 -44.16
N ASP A 20 -53.76 -28.90 -44.59
CA ASP A 20 -55.14 -29.07 -45.05
C ASP A 20 -55.27 -28.36 -46.40
N ASP A 21 -55.73 -29.13 -47.37
CA ASP A 21 -55.67 -28.85 -48.79
C ASP A 21 -57.06 -28.42 -49.25
N LEU A 22 -57.11 -27.50 -50.20
CA LEU A 22 -58.27 -27.12 -51.00
C LEU A 22 -59.31 -26.18 -50.35
N GLY A 23 -59.07 -24.90 -50.61
CA GLY A 23 -60.10 -24.07 -51.24
C GLY A 23 -60.81 -23.11 -50.29
N VAL A 24 -60.42 -21.83 -50.36
CA VAL A 24 -61.31 -20.70 -50.65
C VAL A 24 -60.40 -19.50 -50.94
N LEU A 25 -60.66 -18.86 -52.07
CA LEU A 25 -60.15 -17.54 -52.46
C LEU A 25 -60.26 -16.54 -51.29
N ARG A 26 -59.16 -16.30 -50.58
CA ARG A 26 -59.00 -15.15 -49.67
C ARG A 26 -57.93 -14.20 -50.19
N GLU A 27 -58.24 -13.59 -51.32
CA GLU A 27 -57.64 -12.32 -51.73
C GLU A 27 -58.19 -11.20 -50.84
N ALA A 28 -57.84 -11.16 -49.55
CA ALA A 28 -57.96 -9.99 -48.68
C ALA A 28 -57.39 -10.29 -47.29
N GLY A 29 -56.08 -10.12 -47.12
CA GLY A 29 -55.49 -9.89 -45.79
C GLY A 29 -54.92 -11.09 -45.04
N GLU A 30 -54.78 -12.26 -45.67
CA GLU A 30 -53.96 -13.34 -45.11
C GLU A 30 -52.53 -13.17 -45.62
N GLU A 31 -51.63 -12.77 -44.71
CA GLU A 31 -50.19 -12.71 -44.98
C GLU A 31 -49.76 -14.04 -45.64
N THR A 32 -49.26 -13.96 -46.87
CA THR A 32 -48.83 -15.16 -47.59
C THR A 32 -47.69 -15.79 -46.80
N ILE A 33 -47.62 -17.11 -46.71
CA ILE A 33 -46.55 -17.85 -45.99
C ILE A 33 -45.15 -17.30 -46.37
N GLU A 34 -44.99 -16.91 -47.63
CA GLU A 34 -43.79 -16.26 -48.16
C GLU A 34 -43.45 -14.93 -47.45
N ASP A 35 -44.42 -14.08 -47.15
CA ASP A 35 -44.21 -12.81 -46.46
C ASP A 35 -43.83 -13.01 -44.99
N VAL A 36 -44.42 -14.00 -44.33
CA VAL A 36 -44.01 -14.41 -42.97
C VAL A 36 -42.55 -14.86 -42.95
N LEU A 37 -42.13 -15.65 -43.94
CA LEU A 37 -40.74 -16.10 -44.06
C LEU A 37 -39.78 -14.95 -44.36
N ARG A 38 -40.17 -13.97 -45.20
CA ARG A 38 -39.38 -12.75 -45.46
C ARG A 38 -39.21 -11.91 -44.20
N GLN A 39 -40.28 -11.72 -43.43
CA GLN A 39 -40.24 -10.99 -42.16
C GLN A 39 -39.31 -11.69 -41.15
N GLN A 40 -39.44 -13.00 -40.99
CA GLN A 40 -38.55 -13.78 -40.13
C GLN A 40 -37.08 -13.70 -40.57
N LEU A 41 -36.80 -13.76 -41.87
CA LEU A 41 -35.44 -13.63 -42.40
C LEU A 41 -34.85 -12.24 -42.10
N LEU A 42 -35.65 -11.18 -42.23
CA LEU A 42 -35.25 -9.81 -41.88
C LEU A 42 -34.99 -9.66 -40.38
N GLU A 43 -35.86 -10.19 -39.53
CA GLU A 43 -35.68 -10.18 -38.07
C GLU A 43 -34.41 -10.93 -37.67
N LYS A 44 -34.17 -12.11 -38.25
CA LYS A 44 -32.95 -12.88 -38.01
C LYS A 44 -31.70 -12.18 -38.52
N SER A 45 -31.78 -11.46 -39.64
CA SER A 45 -30.66 -10.67 -40.16
C SER A 45 -30.32 -9.50 -39.23
N LYS A 46 -31.33 -8.77 -38.74
CA LYS A 46 -31.16 -7.69 -37.75
C LYS A 46 -30.58 -8.23 -36.43
N GLU A 47 -31.08 -9.37 -35.96
CA GLU A 47 -30.54 -10.05 -34.78
C GLU A 47 -29.08 -10.46 -34.98
N ASN A 48 -28.73 -10.99 -36.16
CA ASN A 48 -27.36 -11.36 -36.49
C ASN A 48 -26.42 -10.14 -36.48
N GLU A 49 -26.85 -9.03 -37.07
CA GLU A 49 -26.08 -7.77 -37.09
C GLU A 49 -25.88 -7.20 -35.68
N LYS A 50 -26.92 -7.26 -34.83
CA LYS A 50 -26.83 -6.88 -33.42
C LYS A 50 -25.82 -7.75 -32.66
N LEU A 51 -25.85 -9.06 -32.86
CA LEU A 51 -24.91 -9.98 -32.24
C LEU A 51 -23.48 -9.75 -32.72
N ARG A 52 -23.27 -9.51 -34.02
CA ARG A 52 -21.94 -9.16 -34.57
C ARG A 52 -21.40 -7.87 -33.97
N SER A 53 -22.23 -6.84 -33.87
CA SER A 53 -21.87 -5.56 -33.25
C SER A 53 -21.49 -5.75 -31.77
N GLN A 54 -22.23 -6.58 -31.04
CA GLN A 54 -21.92 -6.91 -29.66
C GLN A 54 -20.61 -7.69 -29.51
N ILE A 55 -20.36 -8.67 -30.38
CA ILE A 55 -19.10 -9.42 -30.41
C ILE A 55 -17.93 -8.47 -30.66
N GLN A 56 -18.04 -7.57 -31.64
CA GLN A 56 -16.99 -6.61 -31.95
C GLN A 56 -16.74 -5.66 -30.77
N SER A 57 -17.79 -5.16 -30.12
CA SER A 57 -17.67 -4.33 -28.91
C SER A 57 -16.96 -5.06 -27.77
N LEU A 58 -17.31 -6.33 -27.52
CA LEU A 58 -16.65 -7.15 -26.49
C LEU A 58 -15.19 -7.45 -26.85
N GLN A 59 -14.86 -7.67 -28.11
CA GLN A 59 -13.48 -7.85 -28.56
C GLN A 59 -12.64 -6.59 -28.32
N VAL A 60 -13.18 -5.41 -28.63
CA VAL A 60 -12.52 -4.13 -28.33
C VAL A 60 -12.29 -3.97 -26.82
N GLN A 61 -13.28 -4.29 -25.99
CA GLN A 61 -13.14 -4.23 -24.53
C GLN A 61 -12.09 -5.23 -24.00
N LEU A 62 -12.01 -6.43 -24.58
CA LEU A 62 -11.00 -7.41 -24.20
C LEU A 62 -9.59 -6.98 -24.60
N GLN A 63 -9.43 -6.37 -25.78
CA GLN A 63 -8.14 -5.82 -26.24
C GLN A 63 -7.67 -4.63 -25.40
N GLN A 64 -8.60 -3.86 -24.82
CA GLN A 64 -8.29 -2.74 -23.93
C GLN A 64 -7.90 -3.18 -22.51
N ARG A 65 -8.07 -4.46 -22.15
CA ARG A 65 -7.68 -4.91 -20.81
C ARG A 65 -6.15 -4.96 -20.69
N PRO A 66 -5.57 -4.34 -19.64
CA PRO A 66 -4.14 -4.49 -19.39
C PRO A 66 -3.78 -5.96 -19.17
N PRO A 67 -2.56 -6.38 -19.54
CA PRO A 67 -2.11 -7.73 -19.33
C PRO A 67 -2.14 -8.06 -17.84
N LEU A 68 -2.44 -9.33 -17.53
CA LEU A 68 -2.53 -9.80 -16.14
C LEU A 68 -1.25 -9.53 -15.35
N GLU A 69 -0.09 -9.61 -16.02
CA GLU A 69 1.22 -9.34 -15.45
C GLU A 69 1.33 -7.90 -14.93
N ALA A 70 0.88 -6.91 -15.71
CA ALA A 70 0.88 -5.50 -15.28
C ALA A 70 -0.03 -5.29 -14.05
N VAL A 71 -1.18 -5.96 -14.01
CA VAL A 71 -2.07 -5.90 -12.84
C VAL A 71 -1.42 -6.54 -11.61
N GLN A 72 -0.68 -7.64 -11.79
CA GLN A 72 0.03 -8.30 -10.69
C GLN A 72 1.20 -7.44 -10.18
N GLU A 73 1.94 -6.80 -11.08
CA GLU A 73 3.04 -5.88 -10.73
C GLU A 73 2.53 -4.68 -9.94
N LEU A 74 1.45 -4.03 -10.40
CA LEU A 74 0.81 -2.93 -9.68
C LEU A 74 0.33 -3.36 -8.28
N ASN A 75 -0.20 -4.58 -8.13
CA ASN A 75 -0.58 -5.09 -6.81
C ASN A 75 0.64 -5.31 -5.90
N LYS A 76 1.76 -5.82 -6.42
CA LYS A 76 2.99 -5.99 -5.65
C LYS A 76 3.57 -4.64 -5.21
N GLU A 77 3.62 -3.67 -6.11
CA GLU A 77 4.07 -2.31 -5.82
C GLU A 77 3.19 -1.66 -4.75
N ARG A 78 1.86 -1.79 -4.89
CA ARG A 78 0.91 -1.32 -3.88
C ARG A 78 1.21 -1.93 -2.51
N THR A 79 1.36 -3.25 -2.41
CA THR A 79 1.69 -3.92 -1.14
C THR A 79 3.03 -3.43 -0.58
N ASN A 80 4.02 -3.19 -1.44
CA ASN A 80 5.32 -2.64 -1.02
C ASN A 80 5.18 -1.21 -0.45
N LEU A 81 4.38 -0.35 -1.08
CA LEU A 81 4.10 1.00 -0.60
C LEU A 81 3.33 1.00 0.73
N GLU A 82 2.38 0.07 0.91
CA GLU A 82 1.66 -0.11 2.17
C GLU A 82 2.64 -0.47 3.31
N ILE A 83 3.57 -1.40 3.09
CA ILE A 83 4.61 -1.75 4.08
C ILE A 83 5.50 -0.55 4.43
N LEU A 84 5.91 0.24 3.44
CA LEU A 84 6.75 1.43 3.65
C LEU A 84 6.00 2.52 4.44
N LEU A 85 4.72 2.72 4.12
CA LEU A 85 3.86 3.68 4.82
C LEU A 85 3.73 3.30 6.30
N ASP A 86 3.44 2.03 6.60
CA ASP A 86 3.32 1.54 7.97
C ASP A 86 4.63 1.69 8.74
N GLY A 87 5.77 1.39 8.09
CA GLY A 87 7.10 1.61 8.66
C GLY A 87 7.35 3.07 9.03
N THR A 88 6.98 3.99 8.14
CA THR A 88 7.13 5.44 8.34
C THR A 88 6.22 5.95 9.46
N GLN A 89 4.97 5.49 9.51
CA GLN A 89 4.03 5.87 10.57
C GLN A 89 4.53 5.41 11.95
N ARG A 90 5.06 4.18 12.05
CA ARG A 90 5.65 3.66 13.27
C ARG A 90 6.86 4.49 13.72
N GLU A 91 7.73 4.87 12.80
CA GLU A 91 8.89 5.72 13.10
C GLU A 91 8.49 7.14 13.53
N ASN A 92 7.47 7.73 12.90
CA ASN A 92 6.92 9.02 13.28
C ASN A 92 6.32 8.97 14.70
N ALA A 93 5.55 7.94 15.02
CA ALA A 93 4.98 7.74 16.36
C ALA A 93 6.08 7.62 17.42
N LYS A 94 7.14 6.85 17.13
CA LYS A 94 8.31 6.73 18.01
C LYS A 94 9.01 8.08 18.24
N THR A 95 9.25 8.84 17.17
CA THR A 95 9.89 10.16 17.24
C THR A 95 9.07 11.15 18.06
N MET A 96 7.75 11.13 17.91
CA MET A 96 6.83 11.94 18.72
C MET A 96 6.93 11.57 20.21
N ALA A 97 6.94 10.28 20.54
CA ALA A 97 7.11 9.80 21.91
C ALA A 97 8.47 10.20 22.51
N GLU A 98 9.56 10.09 21.75
CA GLU A 98 10.90 10.52 22.19
C GLU A 98 10.95 12.03 22.45
N ARG A 99 10.33 12.84 21.59
CA ARG A 99 10.23 14.29 21.76
C ARG A 99 9.44 14.64 23.02
N ASP A 100 8.34 13.96 23.27
CA ASP A 100 7.49 14.22 24.43
C ASP A 100 8.18 13.75 25.73
N GLN A 101 8.95 12.66 25.70
CA GLN A 101 9.84 12.26 26.81
C GLN A 101 10.94 13.29 27.07
N ALA A 102 11.53 13.88 26.03
CA ALA A 102 12.53 14.95 26.18
C ALA A 102 11.91 16.20 26.82
N LYS A 103 10.69 16.58 26.41
CA LYS A 103 9.94 17.68 27.04
C LYS A 103 9.64 17.41 28.51
N ALA A 104 9.22 16.19 28.85
CA ALA A 104 8.95 15.80 30.24
C ALA A 104 10.20 15.94 31.12
N ARG A 105 11.35 15.41 30.65
CA ARG A 105 12.64 15.56 31.34
C ARG A 105 13.08 17.02 31.47
N ALA A 106 12.88 17.84 30.44
CA ALA A 106 13.19 19.27 30.50
C ALA A 106 12.34 19.98 31.57
N LYS A 107 11.03 19.71 31.61
CA LYS A 107 10.12 20.28 32.62
C LYS A 107 10.50 19.86 34.04
N GLU A 108 10.92 18.61 34.23
CA GLU A 108 11.40 18.11 35.52
C GLU A 108 12.67 18.87 35.97
N LEU A 109 13.65 19.04 35.08
CA LEU A 109 14.85 19.83 35.37
C LEU A 109 14.53 21.30 35.66
N GLU A 110 13.61 21.91 34.92
CA GLU A 110 13.12 23.28 35.19
C GLU A 110 12.52 23.39 36.60
N THR A 111 11.72 22.39 37.00
CA THR A 111 11.13 22.32 38.36
C THR A 111 12.21 22.17 39.44
N HIS A 112 13.26 21.40 39.18
CA HIS A 112 14.39 21.27 40.11
C HIS A 112 15.22 22.55 40.22
N LEU A 113 15.44 23.25 39.11
CA LEU A 113 16.13 24.54 39.10
C LEU A 113 15.33 25.60 39.86
N GLU A 114 14.01 25.64 39.67
CA GLU A 114 13.11 26.51 40.42
C GLU A 114 13.18 26.24 41.93
N LYS A 115 13.22 24.97 42.35
CA LYS A 115 13.37 24.60 43.77
C LYS A 115 14.71 25.04 44.37
N LEU A 116 15.80 25.01 43.60
CA LEU A 116 17.14 25.29 44.10
C LEU A 116 17.53 26.77 44.03
N ALA A 117 17.15 27.47 42.95
CA ALA A 117 17.56 28.85 42.66
C ALA A 117 16.40 29.86 42.65
N GLY A 118 15.17 29.40 42.95
CA GLY A 118 13.96 30.20 42.99
C GLY A 118 13.28 30.37 41.62
N PRO A 119 12.12 31.05 41.57
CA PRO A 119 11.34 31.24 40.33
C PRO A 119 12.11 31.93 39.20
N ASN A 120 13.04 32.81 39.55
CA ASN A 120 13.87 33.57 38.60
C ASN A 120 15.23 32.91 38.37
N TRP A 121 15.31 31.57 38.40
CA TRP A 121 16.57 30.84 38.23
C TRP A 121 17.30 31.19 36.92
N GLN A 122 16.57 31.54 35.86
CA GLN A 122 17.16 31.98 34.59
C GLN A 122 17.92 33.30 34.73
N GLU A 123 17.32 34.30 35.41
CA GLU A 123 17.95 35.60 35.67
C GLU A 123 19.11 35.46 36.65
N ASN A 124 18.92 34.68 37.72
CA ASN A 124 19.92 34.43 38.74
C ASN A 124 21.16 33.72 38.19
N LEU A 125 20.99 32.82 37.22
CA LEU A 125 22.07 32.10 36.55
C LEU A 125 22.59 32.82 35.29
N GLY A 126 22.03 33.98 34.92
CA GLY A 126 22.40 34.71 33.70
C GLY A 126 22.15 33.91 32.41
N ILE A 127 21.24 32.93 32.44
CA ILE A 127 20.88 32.13 31.27
C ILE A 127 19.88 32.96 30.48
N SER A 128 20.39 33.68 29.46
CA SER A 128 19.54 34.40 28.52
C SER A 128 18.55 33.42 27.88
N ALA A 129 17.25 33.68 28.05
CA ALA A 129 16.21 32.82 27.48
C ALA A 129 16.47 32.62 25.98
N PRO A 130 16.45 31.37 25.48
CA PRO A 130 16.67 31.13 24.07
C PRO A 130 15.64 31.92 23.25
N PRO A 131 16.06 32.57 22.14
CA PRO A 131 15.15 33.35 21.32
C PRO A 131 13.97 32.48 20.88
N PRO A 132 12.74 33.00 20.87
CA PRO A 132 11.56 32.22 20.50
C PRO A 132 11.74 31.67 19.09
N LEU A 133 11.76 30.34 18.96
CA LEU A 133 11.91 29.61 17.69
C LEU A 133 10.76 29.86 16.69
N ASN A 134 9.77 30.68 17.05
CA ASN A 134 8.60 31.00 16.23
C ASN A 134 8.85 32.08 15.16
N ALA A 135 10.07 32.63 15.05
CA ALA A 135 10.39 33.75 14.15
C ALA A 135 11.26 33.41 12.92
N LEU A 136 11.51 32.12 12.62
CA LEU A 136 12.11 31.75 11.33
C LEU A 136 11.05 31.12 10.39
N PRO A 137 10.47 31.89 9.47
CA PRO A 137 9.74 31.32 8.35
C PRO A 137 10.74 30.61 7.41
N GLY A 138 10.66 29.28 7.33
CA GLY A 138 11.10 28.57 6.11
C GLY A 138 12.37 27.71 6.14
N MET A 139 12.85 27.21 7.29
CA MET A 139 13.98 26.24 7.30
C MET A 139 13.60 24.78 7.63
N ALA A 140 12.31 24.49 7.78
CA ALA A 140 11.83 23.10 7.80
C ALA A 140 11.45 22.67 6.38
N SER A 141 12.18 21.70 5.82
CA SER A 141 12.01 21.06 4.50
C SER A 141 12.88 21.62 3.36
N THR A 142 14.17 21.27 3.35
CA THR A 142 15.02 21.31 2.13
C THR A 142 15.67 19.95 1.82
N PHE A 143 15.31 18.89 2.54
CA PHE A 143 15.70 17.54 2.18
C PHE A 143 14.52 16.87 1.47
N MET A 144 14.72 16.50 0.21
CA MET A 144 13.77 15.87 -0.73
C MET A 144 12.92 16.82 -1.59
N ARG A 145 13.56 17.46 -2.57
CA ARG A 145 12.90 17.81 -3.84
C ARG A 145 13.80 17.34 -5.00
N PRO A 146 13.41 16.36 -5.83
CA PRO A 146 14.15 16.04 -7.04
C PRO A 146 13.94 17.20 -8.02
N ARG A 147 15.03 17.90 -8.34
CA ARG A 147 15.06 19.00 -9.32
C ARG A 147 15.05 18.39 -10.71
N ALA A 148 13.87 18.24 -11.31
CA ALA A 148 13.74 18.08 -12.75
C ALA A 148 13.81 19.47 -13.43
N ASP A 149 14.53 19.50 -14.54
CA ASP A 149 14.76 20.55 -15.53
C ASP A 149 13.93 21.84 -15.45
N SER A 150 14.63 22.98 -15.44
CA SER A 150 14.31 24.19 -16.24
C SER A 150 15.38 25.27 -16.08
N THR A 151 16.10 25.54 -17.17
CA THR A 151 16.65 26.82 -17.68
C THR A 151 17.40 27.81 -16.75
N PRO A 152 18.58 28.34 -17.16
CA PRO A 152 19.27 29.42 -16.44
C PRO A 152 18.77 30.82 -16.88
N PRO A 153 18.65 31.82 -15.98
CA PRO A 153 18.60 33.20 -16.39
C PRO A 153 20.01 33.82 -16.39
N VAL A 154 20.27 34.50 -17.51
CA VAL A 154 21.50 35.20 -17.91
C VAL A 154 21.46 36.63 -17.35
N HIS A 155 22.52 36.99 -16.60
CA HIS A 155 23.14 38.32 -16.41
C HIS A 155 22.32 39.55 -15.96
N SER A 156 22.87 40.32 -15.02
CA SER A 156 23.18 41.77 -15.17
C SER A 156 23.89 42.37 -13.92
N SER A 157 25.22 42.47 -14.02
CA SER A 157 26.09 43.64 -13.72
C SER A 157 25.92 44.56 -12.48
N SER A 158 26.91 44.44 -11.56
CA SER A 158 27.78 45.50 -10.93
C SER A 158 27.19 46.59 -9.99
N PRO A 159 27.98 47.31 -9.13
CA PRO A 159 29.44 47.39 -9.01
C PRO A 159 30.07 47.26 -7.59
N THR A 160 31.38 47.12 -7.64
CA THR A 160 32.42 47.09 -6.60
C THR A 160 32.49 48.34 -5.71
N THR A 161 32.58 48.14 -4.38
CA THR A 161 33.26 49.05 -3.45
C THR A 161 33.94 48.26 -2.31
N ASN A 162 35.26 48.43 -2.23
CA ASN A 162 36.20 48.18 -1.13
C ASN A 162 35.67 47.63 0.20
N THR A 163 36.22 46.50 0.66
CA THR A 163 36.60 46.25 2.07
C THR A 163 37.57 45.05 2.15
N GLY A 164 38.87 45.29 1.91
CA GLY A 164 39.94 44.29 2.02
C GLY A 164 40.30 43.84 3.44
N GLN A 165 39.44 44.09 4.44
CA GLN A 165 39.64 43.68 5.84
C GLN A 165 38.55 42.73 6.37
N ALA A 166 37.48 42.49 5.60
CA ALA A 166 36.41 41.55 5.99
C ALA A 166 36.68 40.09 5.53
N SER A 167 37.71 39.86 4.73
CA SER A 167 37.99 38.56 4.11
C SER A 167 38.51 37.50 5.10
N ALA A 168 39.27 37.91 6.13
CA ALA A 168 39.81 36.99 7.13
C ALA A 168 38.71 36.46 8.07
N ALA A 169 37.83 37.33 8.57
CA ALA A 169 36.70 36.93 9.41
C ALA A 169 35.70 36.02 8.66
N ASN A 170 35.46 36.29 7.38
CA ASN A 170 34.64 35.40 6.54
C ASN A 170 35.31 34.04 6.28
N SER A 171 36.64 33.98 6.20
CA SER A 171 37.36 32.72 6.04
C SER A 171 37.30 31.84 7.29
N GLU A 172 37.38 32.43 8.48
CA GLU A 172 37.25 31.72 9.77
C GLU A 172 35.82 31.21 9.98
N ALA A 173 34.81 32.03 9.67
CA ALA A 173 33.41 31.62 9.71
C ALA A 173 33.10 30.49 8.70
N ALA A 174 33.73 30.51 7.52
CA ALA A 174 33.60 29.43 6.55
C ALA A 174 34.27 28.13 7.05
N GLN A 175 35.46 28.23 7.67
CA GLN A 175 36.14 27.08 8.28
C GLN A 175 35.31 26.46 9.41
N ALA A 176 34.73 27.28 10.30
CA ALA A 176 33.87 26.79 11.38
C ALA A 176 32.62 26.03 10.84
N ARG A 177 32.02 26.51 9.74
CA ARG A 177 30.91 25.81 9.07
C ARG A 177 31.34 24.49 8.45
N ILE A 178 32.53 24.43 7.84
CA ILE A 178 33.10 23.19 7.29
C ILE A 178 33.33 22.17 8.41
N GLU A 179 33.88 22.60 9.54
CA GLU A 179 34.11 21.75 10.72
C GLU A 179 32.78 21.18 11.27
N GLN A 180 31.74 22.02 11.35
CA GLN A 180 30.42 21.61 11.79
C GLN A 180 29.79 20.57 10.84
N ILE A 181 29.89 20.79 9.52
CA ILE A 181 29.43 19.83 8.51
C ILE A 181 30.21 18.52 8.64
N ARG A 182 31.52 18.58 8.86
CA ARG A 182 32.37 17.40 9.03
C ARG A 182 31.97 16.58 10.26
N MET A 183 31.74 17.23 11.41
CA MET A 183 31.23 16.55 12.61
C MET A 183 29.85 15.94 12.40
N LEU A 184 28.97 16.63 11.67
CA LEU A 184 27.64 16.11 11.35
C LEU A 184 27.72 14.87 10.46
N ILE A 185 28.53 14.91 9.39
CA ILE A 185 28.75 13.77 8.48
C ILE A 185 29.28 12.58 9.28
N MET A 186 30.31 12.78 10.09
CA MET A 186 30.89 11.72 10.91
C MET A 186 29.87 11.12 11.90
N GLY A 187 29.04 11.98 12.54
CA GLY A 187 27.98 11.51 13.42
C GLY A 187 26.84 10.78 12.69
N MET A 188 26.54 11.18 11.44
CA MET A 188 25.57 10.47 10.59
C MET A 188 26.10 9.11 10.15
N GLU A 189 27.36 9.05 9.74
CA GLU A 189 28.05 7.82 9.35
C GLU A 189 28.11 6.82 10.50
N GLN A 190 28.44 7.27 11.71
CA GLN A 190 28.43 6.41 12.90
C GLN A 190 27.03 5.85 13.20
N ARG A 191 25.98 6.67 13.10
CA ARG A 191 24.59 6.19 13.29
C ARG A 191 24.17 5.21 12.20
N LEU A 192 24.60 5.42 10.96
CA LEU A 192 24.33 4.52 9.85
C LEU A 192 25.01 3.17 10.07
N GLN A 193 26.29 3.17 10.45
CA GLN A 193 27.07 1.97 10.75
C GLN A 193 26.45 1.14 11.89
N ILE A 194 26.00 1.78 12.98
CA ILE A 194 25.30 1.09 14.08
C ILE A 194 24.00 0.45 13.60
N ARG A 195 23.26 1.09 12.68
CA ARG A 195 22.02 0.52 12.12
C ARG A 195 22.34 -0.66 11.21
N GLU A 196 23.37 -0.57 10.38
CA GLU A 196 23.85 -1.65 9.52
C GLU A 196 24.27 -2.87 10.35
N GLU A 197 25.04 -2.69 11.42
CA GLU A 197 25.43 -3.79 12.31
C GLU A 197 24.21 -4.46 12.98
N LYS A 198 23.20 -3.68 13.35
CA LYS A 198 21.95 -4.22 13.91
C LYS A 198 21.14 -4.99 12.87
N LEU A 199 21.06 -4.49 11.65
CA LEU A 199 20.39 -5.18 10.55
C LEU A 199 21.10 -6.48 10.20
N ALA A 200 22.43 -6.47 10.10
CA ALA A 200 23.24 -7.66 9.86
C ALA A 200 22.99 -8.74 10.92
N LYS A 201 22.99 -8.37 12.22
CA LYS A 201 22.66 -9.31 13.32
C LYS A 201 21.23 -9.85 13.24
N ASN A 202 20.27 -9.05 12.80
CA ASN A 202 18.89 -9.49 12.66
C ASN A 202 18.72 -10.46 11.48
N ILE A 203 19.43 -10.22 10.37
CA ILE A 203 19.47 -11.13 9.22
C ILE A 203 20.10 -12.47 9.64
N GLU A 204 21.24 -12.44 10.33
CA GLU A 204 21.90 -13.65 10.84
C GLU A 204 20.96 -14.48 11.74
N LYS A 205 20.24 -13.83 12.65
CA LYS A 205 19.24 -14.52 13.49
C LYS A 205 18.11 -15.14 12.67
N ALA A 206 17.57 -14.40 11.70
CA ALA A 206 16.51 -14.89 10.82
C ALA A 206 16.98 -16.08 9.97
N GLU A 207 18.23 -16.08 9.49
CA GLU A 207 18.83 -17.19 8.76
C GLU A 207 19.00 -18.43 9.65
N VAL A 208 19.46 -18.27 10.89
CA VAL A 208 19.57 -19.37 11.86
C VAL A 208 18.19 -19.96 12.18
N GLU A 209 17.18 -19.13 12.40
CA GLU A 209 15.81 -19.59 12.63
C GLU A 209 15.23 -20.29 11.39
N SER A 210 15.47 -19.75 10.19
CA SER A 210 15.05 -20.35 8.93
C SER A 210 15.66 -21.75 8.73
N ALA A 211 16.96 -21.90 8.99
CA ALA A 211 17.64 -23.18 8.94
C ALA A 211 17.05 -24.19 9.95
N ARG A 212 16.71 -23.72 11.15
CA ARG A 212 16.06 -24.55 12.18
C ARG A 212 14.68 -25.03 11.76
N PHE A 213 13.87 -24.15 11.15
CA PHE A 213 12.56 -24.53 10.62
C PHE A 213 12.66 -25.52 9.45
N GLU A 214 13.66 -25.36 8.60
CA GLU A 214 13.90 -26.28 7.49
C GLU A 214 14.27 -27.69 7.99
N GLU A 215 15.09 -27.78 9.02
CA GLU A 215 15.45 -29.05 9.66
C GLU A 215 14.23 -29.71 10.32
N LEU A 216 13.41 -28.95 11.05
CA LEU A 216 12.17 -29.47 11.65
C LEU A 216 11.20 -29.97 10.57
N ARG A 217 11.11 -29.27 9.44
CA ARG A 217 10.29 -29.69 8.30
C ARG A 217 10.80 -31.01 7.69
N LYS A 218 12.12 -31.20 7.56
CA LYS A 218 12.71 -32.47 7.10
C LYS A 218 12.37 -33.61 8.06
N GLN A 219 12.45 -33.38 9.38
CA GLN A 219 12.07 -34.37 10.39
C GLN A 219 10.59 -34.76 10.28
N VAL A 220 9.68 -33.79 10.17
CA VAL A 220 8.23 -34.06 10.00
C VAL A 220 7.96 -34.88 8.73
N LEU A 221 8.57 -34.51 7.60
CA LEU A 221 8.43 -35.28 6.36
C LEU A 221 8.98 -36.70 6.49
N SER A 222 10.13 -36.87 7.14
CA SER A 222 10.74 -38.18 7.39
C SER A 222 9.88 -39.07 8.31
N ALA A 223 9.31 -38.50 9.38
CA ALA A 223 8.43 -39.20 10.31
C ALA A 223 7.10 -39.60 9.65
N THR A 224 6.59 -38.75 8.75
CA THR A 224 5.38 -39.05 7.96
C THR A 224 5.64 -40.16 6.95
N SER A 225 6.83 -40.22 6.35
CA SER A 225 7.21 -41.28 5.41
C SER A 225 7.43 -42.64 6.08
N LEU A 226 7.75 -42.69 7.37
CA LEU A 226 7.94 -43.94 8.13
C LEU A 226 6.63 -44.52 8.67
N TYR A 227 5.53 -43.78 8.62
CA TYR A 227 4.20 -44.24 9.05
C TYR A 227 3.34 -44.62 7.83
N ASN A 228 3.83 -45.53 7.00
CA ASN A 228 3.00 -46.17 5.99
C ASN A 228 3.38 -47.64 5.79
N PRO A 229 2.81 -48.54 6.61
CA PRO A 229 2.59 -49.92 6.20
C PRO A 229 1.08 -50.20 6.09
N ASP A 230 0.68 -50.67 4.92
CA ASP A 230 -0.49 -51.53 4.70
C ASP A 230 -1.86 -51.06 5.21
N PHE A 231 -2.52 -50.19 4.44
CA PHE A 231 -3.98 -50.29 4.32
C PHE A 231 -4.38 -50.43 2.85
N THR A 232 -4.11 -51.63 2.33
CA THR A 232 -4.72 -52.20 1.14
C THR A 232 -6.25 -52.18 1.23
N GLU A 233 -6.87 -51.72 0.14
CA GLU A 233 -8.17 -52.14 -0.39
C GLU A 233 -9.33 -52.35 0.59
N ARG A 234 -10.31 -51.44 0.58
CA ARG A 234 -11.71 -51.82 0.27
C ARG A 234 -12.62 -50.63 0.03
N ALA A 235 -13.09 -50.57 -1.21
CA ALA A 235 -14.49 -50.52 -1.58
C ALA A 235 -15.43 -49.48 -0.92
N THR A 236 -15.84 -48.56 -1.81
CA THR A 236 -17.21 -48.08 -2.05
C THR A 236 -17.84 -46.97 -1.18
N PRO A 237 -18.70 -46.14 -1.84
CA PRO A 237 -19.14 -44.85 -1.36
C PRO A 237 -20.46 -44.97 -0.60
N HIS A 238 -20.66 -44.16 0.44
CA HIS A 238 -22.01 -43.76 0.80
C HIS A 238 -22.06 -42.42 1.52
N HIS A 239 -23.07 -41.68 1.11
CA HIS A 239 -23.46 -40.35 1.51
C HIS A 239 -23.81 -40.27 3.01
N MET A 240 -23.65 -39.04 3.53
CA MET A 240 -24.38 -38.40 4.64
C MET A 240 -23.75 -38.37 6.04
N VAL A 241 -23.47 -37.12 6.43
CA VAL A 241 -23.74 -36.49 7.73
C VAL A 241 -22.74 -36.78 8.84
N ARG A 242 -21.93 -35.77 9.20
CA ARG A 242 -22.18 -34.94 10.39
C ARG A 242 -21.16 -33.79 10.49
N SER A 243 -21.64 -32.69 11.08
CA SER A 243 -20.93 -31.84 12.05
C SER A 243 -19.84 -30.92 11.47
N GLN A 244 -20.04 -29.60 11.43
CA GLN A 244 -19.85 -28.72 12.60
C GLN A 244 -18.40 -28.85 13.12
N LEU A 245 -17.58 -27.83 12.88
CA LEU A 245 -16.70 -27.15 13.85
C LEU A 245 -15.76 -26.16 13.14
N GLN A 246 -15.60 -25.01 13.79
CA GLN A 246 -14.51 -24.04 13.73
C GLN A 246 -13.92 -23.62 12.37
N GLY A 247 -14.26 -22.38 11.98
CA GLY A 247 -13.41 -21.53 11.16
C GLY A 247 -13.45 -20.11 11.73
N GLY A 248 -13.00 -19.96 12.97
CA GLY A 248 -12.75 -18.67 13.59
C GLY A 248 -11.65 -17.96 12.81
N VAL A 249 -12.03 -16.89 12.11
CA VAL A 249 -11.08 -15.89 11.66
C VAL A 249 -10.86 -14.99 12.87
N ASP A 250 -9.75 -15.21 13.57
CA ASP A 250 -9.24 -14.27 14.57
C ASP A 250 -8.93 -12.95 13.85
N VAL A 251 -9.94 -12.09 13.79
CA VAL A 251 -9.76 -10.67 13.59
C VAL A 251 -9.11 -10.17 14.87
N ILE A 252 -7.80 -9.96 14.83
CA ILE A 252 -7.08 -9.19 15.84
C ILE A 252 -7.65 -7.76 15.79
N HIS A 253 -8.70 -7.53 16.58
CA HIS A 253 -9.09 -6.19 17.01
C HIS A 253 -7.97 -5.73 17.92
N GLY A 254 -7.17 -4.78 17.43
CA GLY A 254 -6.27 -4.03 18.29
C GLY A 254 -7.11 -3.33 19.35
N ASP A 255 -6.88 -3.71 20.60
CA ASP A 255 -7.33 -2.99 21.78
C ASP A 255 -6.79 -1.55 21.69
N ILE A 256 -7.69 -0.64 21.31
CA ILE A 256 -7.51 0.79 21.54
C ILE A 256 -7.71 0.96 23.04
N GLU A 257 -6.60 0.97 23.78
CA GLU A 257 -6.55 1.44 25.15
C GLU A 257 -7.29 2.78 25.23
N LYS A 258 -8.42 2.75 25.94
CA LYS A 258 -9.04 3.94 26.50
C LYS A 258 -8.01 4.55 27.45
N VAL A 259 -7.32 5.57 26.98
CA VAL A 259 -6.63 6.54 27.84
C VAL A 259 -7.71 7.25 28.66
N GLU A 260 -7.91 6.77 29.90
CA GLU A 260 -8.56 7.51 30.95
C GLU A 260 -7.88 8.86 31.08
N ARG A 261 -8.62 9.93 30.80
CA ARG A 261 -8.25 11.26 31.25
C ARG A 261 -8.52 11.30 32.76
N PRO A 262 -7.54 11.63 33.60
CA PRO A 262 -7.85 12.02 34.96
C PRO A 262 -8.51 13.41 34.91
N ASP A 263 -9.79 13.43 35.25
CA ASP A 263 -10.47 14.62 35.75
C ASP A 263 -9.90 14.91 37.15
N ASP A 264 -8.89 15.78 37.21
CA ASP A 264 -8.50 16.47 38.45
C ASP A 264 -8.53 17.98 38.16
N TYR A 265 -9.57 18.66 38.61
CA TYR A 265 -9.68 19.43 39.87
C TYR A 265 -9.17 20.88 39.76
N SER A 266 -10.15 21.79 39.86
CA SER A 266 -10.13 23.19 40.34
C SER A 266 -9.18 24.21 39.70
#